data_AF-X1HC56-F1
#
_entry.id   AF-X1HC56-F1
#
_cell.length_a   1.000
_cell.length_b   1.000
_cell.length_c   1.000
_cell.angle_alpha   90.00
_cell.angle_beta   90.00
_cell.angle_gamma   90.00
#
_symmetry.space_group_name_H-M   'P 1'
#
loop_
_entity.id
_entity.type
_entity.pdbx_description
1 polymer ?
#
loop_
_entity_poly.entity_id
_entity_poly.type
_entity_poly.pdbx_seq_one_letter_code
_entity_poly.pdbx_strand_id
1 'polypeptide(L)'
;DFFNDERRGFQFRVNPLGVQADANFSEMEGYEDFSWDAIWDSKGRITEFGWVVEISIPFNQLRFPQTEDVQTWGVSAERSYPRNVRHRISSHKRKRDINCFICQFNKVTGFQGMKTGLNMEIDPTLTANRTDTRTDFPSGDVENGKFKADPGISLRWGITPNLILNAAVNPDFSQVEADVKELEINRRYAIRYPEKRPFFLEGADFFLTPIEAVFTRTVADPYIGFKFTGKMGKNALGIFGTFDRLNNLLLPSNQRITFDFA
;
A
#
# COMPACT_ATOMS: atom_id res chain seq x y z
N ASP A 1 9.03 -14.03 2.27
CA ASP A 1 10.14 -13.41 1.53
C ASP A 1 10.41 -14.23 0.28
N PHE A 2 9.92 -13.75 -0.87
CA PHE A 2 10.05 -14.46 -2.15
C PHE A 2 11.39 -14.20 -2.85
N PHE A 3 12.18 -13.22 -2.39
CA PHE A 3 13.51 -12.93 -2.91
C PHE A 3 14.62 -13.63 -2.10
N ASN A 4 14.29 -14.10 -0.90
CA ASN A 4 15.23 -14.67 0.06
C ASN A 4 16.41 -13.71 0.35
N ASP A 5 16.10 -12.42 0.41
CA ASP A 5 17.07 -11.37 0.74
C ASP A 5 16.89 -10.83 2.16
N GLU A 6 15.93 -11.38 2.90
CA GLU A 6 15.65 -11.14 4.31
C GLU A 6 15.27 -9.71 4.65
N ARG A 7 14.79 -8.95 3.66
CA ARG A 7 14.46 -7.52 3.85
C ARG A 7 12.97 -7.25 3.88
N ARG A 8 12.21 -7.92 3.02
CA ARG A 8 10.77 -7.67 2.85
C ARG A 8 9.98 -8.96 2.72
N GLY A 9 8.76 -8.93 3.23
CA GLY A 9 7.84 -10.05 3.19
C GLY A 9 6.41 -9.57 3.00
N PHE A 10 5.57 -10.51 2.59
CA PHE A 10 4.12 -10.32 2.54
C PHE A 10 3.50 -11.24 3.57
N GLN A 11 2.41 -10.79 4.16
CA GLN A 11 1.66 -11.50 5.16
C GLN A 11 0.24 -11.72 4.66
N PHE A 12 -0.23 -12.95 4.81
CA PHE A 12 -1.60 -13.34 4.51
C PHE A 12 -2.19 -13.97 5.76
N ARG A 13 -3.28 -13.40 6.27
CA ARG A 13 -3.97 -13.84 7.48
C ARG A 13 -5.38 -14.26 7.11
N VAL A 14 -5.78 -15.42 7.63
CA VAL A 14 -7.13 -15.94 7.43
C VAL A 14 -7.67 -16.41 8.77
N ASN A 15 -8.89 -16.00 9.11
CA ASN A 15 -9.58 -16.51 10.29
C ASN A 15 -10.32 -17.83 9.96
N PRO A 16 -10.83 -18.58 10.96
CA PRO A 16 -11.53 -19.85 10.72
C PRO A 16 -12.78 -19.77 9.81
N LEU A 17 -13.30 -18.56 9.55
CA LEU A 17 -14.45 -18.30 8.68
C LEU A 17 -14.04 -17.89 7.26
N GLY A 18 -12.73 -17.83 6.96
CA GLY A 18 -12.23 -17.42 5.65
C GLY A 18 -12.13 -15.89 5.46
N VAL A 19 -12.21 -15.11 6.53
CA VAL A 19 -12.02 -13.64 6.44
C VAL A 19 -10.53 -13.36 6.29
N GLN A 20 -10.21 -12.52 5.30
CA GLN A 20 -8.86 -12.18 4.88
C GLN A 20 -8.35 -10.91 5.57
N ALA A 21 -7.04 -10.86 5.78
CA ALA A 21 -6.29 -9.63 5.97
C ALA A 21 -4.88 -9.85 5.44
N ASP A 22 -4.30 -8.85 4.80
CA ASP A 22 -2.96 -8.88 4.27
C ASP A 22 -2.17 -7.63 4.65
N ALA A 23 -0.85 -7.76 4.54
CA ALA A 23 0.07 -6.69 4.83
C ALA A 23 1.39 -6.94 4.11
N ASN A 24 2.10 -5.86 3.82
CA ASN A 24 3.54 -5.95 3.58
C ASN A 24 4.30 -5.76 4.91
N PHE A 25 5.54 -6.22 4.96
CA PHE A 25 6.44 -5.95 6.08
C PHE A 25 7.85 -5.73 5.55
N SER A 26 8.50 -4.69 6.06
CA SER A 26 9.89 -4.33 5.77
C SER A 26 10.69 -4.32 7.08
N GLU A 27 11.84 -5.00 7.12
CA GLU A 27 12.75 -4.97 8.28
C GLU A 27 13.23 -3.55 8.60
N MET A 28 13.23 -2.66 7.61
CA MET A 28 13.63 -1.27 7.80
C MET A 28 12.57 -0.44 8.54
N GLU A 29 11.29 -0.75 8.34
CA GLU A 29 10.17 -0.09 9.03
C GLU A 29 9.91 -0.72 10.40
N GLY A 30 10.02 -2.05 10.47
CA GLY A 30 9.78 -2.81 11.70
C GLY A 30 8.30 -2.96 12.10
N TYR A 31 7.36 -2.54 11.24
CA TYR A 31 5.92 -2.73 11.44
C TYR A 31 5.25 -3.30 10.18
N GLU A 32 4.05 -3.84 10.37
CA GLU A 32 3.20 -4.41 9.30
C GLU A 32 2.38 -3.29 8.67
N ASP A 33 2.47 -3.15 7.35
CA ASP A 33 1.71 -2.17 6.57
C ASP A 33 0.51 -2.86 5.91
N PHE A 34 -0.67 -2.65 6.51
CA PHE A 34 -1.97 -3.16 6.05
C PHE A 34 -2.59 -2.30 4.93
N SER A 35 -1.88 -1.31 4.41
CA SER A 35 -2.35 -0.53 3.25
C SER A 35 -2.11 -1.26 1.93
N TRP A 36 -1.24 -2.27 1.93
CA TRP A 36 -1.06 -3.17 0.81
C TRP A 36 -2.20 -4.17 0.75
N ASP A 37 -2.93 -4.17 -0.37
CA ASP A 37 -4.08 -5.02 -0.62
C ASP A 37 -3.79 -5.90 -1.85
N ALA A 38 -3.94 -7.21 -1.69
CA ALA A 38 -3.74 -8.17 -2.77
C ALA A 38 -5.04 -8.86 -3.17
N ILE A 39 -5.13 -9.27 -4.43
CA ILE A 39 -6.27 -10.03 -4.93
C ILE A 39 -5.99 -11.53 -4.81
N TRP A 40 -6.49 -12.17 -3.75
CA TRP A 40 -6.29 -13.60 -3.47
C TRP A 40 -7.53 -14.25 -2.86
N ASP A 41 -7.59 -15.58 -2.86
CA ASP A 41 -8.74 -16.34 -2.37
C ASP A 41 -8.42 -17.07 -1.07
N SER A 42 -9.43 -17.18 -0.19
CA SER A 42 -9.33 -18.04 0.99
C SER A 42 -10.66 -18.69 1.35
N LYS A 43 -10.60 -19.86 1.98
CA LYS A 43 -11.76 -20.55 2.56
C LYS A 43 -11.41 -21.11 3.92
N GLY A 44 -12.23 -20.78 4.92
CA GLY A 44 -12.14 -21.36 6.26
C GLY A 44 -13.28 -22.35 6.52
N ARG A 45 -12.98 -23.46 7.21
CA ARG A 45 -13.99 -24.41 7.66
C ARG A 45 -13.70 -24.85 9.09
N ILE A 46 -14.66 -24.63 9.98
CA ILE A 46 -14.65 -25.20 11.33
C ILE A 46 -14.99 -26.69 11.24
N THR A 47 -14.21 -27.53 11.91
CA THR A 47 -14.38 -28.98 11.96
C THR A 47 -14.57 -29.43 13.41
N GLU A 48 -14.95 -30.68 13.64
CA GLU A 48 -15.16 -31.24 15.00
C GLU A 48 -13.91 -31.12 15.89
N PHE A 49 -12.72 -31.11 15.30
CA PHE A 49 -11.44 -31.07 16.03
C PHE A 49 -10.74 -29.69 15.96
N GLY A 50 -11.33 -28.68 15.30
CA GLY A 50 -10.72 -27.38 15.15
C GLY A 50 -11.18 -26.63 13.90
N TRP A 51 -10.23 -26.20 13.08
CA TRP A 51 -10.52 -25.52 11.82
C TRP A 51 -9.42 -25.77 10.79
N VAL A 52 -9.79 -25.65 9.52
CA VAL A 52 -8.90 -25.73 8.36
C VAL A 52 -9.08 -24.46 7.55
N VAL A 53 -7.99 -23.90 7.05
CA VAL A 53 -8.01 -22.83 6.04
C VAL A 53 -7.28 -23.29 4.80
N GLU A 54 -7.82 -22.88 3.66
CA GLU A 54 -7.18 -23.00 2.35
C GLU A 54 -6.94 -21.60 1.81
N ILE A 55 -5.77 -21.37 1.24
CA ILE A 55 -5.31 -20.07 0.74
C ILE A 55 -4.77 -20.29 -0.67
N SER A 56 -5.26 -19.50 -1.62
CA SER A 56 -4.77 -19.48 -3.00
C SER A 56 -4.27 -18.08 -3.32
N ILE A 57 -2.96 -17.94 -3.51
CA ILE A 57 -2.31 -16.66 -3.83
C ILE A 57 -1.82 -16.72 -5.27
N PRO A 58 -2.40 -15.93 -6.19
CA PRO A 58 -1.94 -15.86 -7.56
C PRO A 58 -0.52 -15.28 -7.66
N PHE A 59 0.34 -15.86 -8.50
CA PHE A 59 1.73 -15.38 -8.65
C PHE A 59 1.83 -13.95 -9.20
N ASN A 60 0.82 -13.43 -9.90
CA ASN A 60 0.81 -12.03 -10.35
C ASN A 60 0.63 -11.03 -9.17
N GLN A 61 0.16 -11.48 -8.01
CA GLN A 61 0.14 -10.67 -6.78
C GLN A 61 1.49 -10.63 -6.07
N LEU A 62 2.41 -11.53 -6.42
CA LEU A 62 3.68 -11.70 -5.74
C LEU A 62 4.84 -11.15 -6.57
N ARG A 63 5.78 -10.52 -5.88
CA ARG A 63 7.05 -10.08 -6.47
C ARG A 63 8.11 -11.14 -6.18
N PHE A 64 8.73 -11.70 -7.21
CA PHE A 64 9.78 -12.72 -7.09
C PHE A 64 10.67 -12.76 -8.33
N PRO A 65 11.93 -13.23 -8.23
CA PRO A 65 12.81 -13.34 -9.39
C PRO A 65 12.21 -14.23 -10.49
N GLN A 66 12.19 -13.74 -11.74
CA GLN A 66 11.91 -14.59 -12.91
C GLN A 66 13.23 -15.23 -13.35
N THR A 67 13.48 -16.44 -12.87
CA THR A 67 14.62 -17.28 -13.27
C THR A 67 14.15 -18.70 -13.53
N GLU A 68 14.87 -19.40 -14.41
CA GLU A 68 14.73 -20.84 -14.61
C GLU A 68 15.40 -21.64 -13.49
N ASP A 69 16.24 -21.02 -12.67
CA ASP A 69 16.90 -21.66 -11.54
C ASP A 69 15.92 -22.04 -10.43
N VAL A 70 16.30 -23.04 -9.62
CA VAL A 70 15.57 -23.39 -8.41
C VAL A 70 15.68 -22.27 -7.39
N GLN A 71 14.54 -21.71 -7.00
CA GLN A 71 14.44 -20.63 -6.03
C GLN A 71 14.25 -21.18 -4.61
N THR A 72 14.76 -20.41 -3.66
CA THR A 72 14.50 -20.59 -2.22
C THR A 72 13.71 -19.40 -1.74
N TRP A 73 12.63 -19.64 -1.00
CA TRP A 73 11.80 -18.60 -0.39
C TRP A 73 11.83 -18.71 1.13
N GLY A 74 11.78 -17.57 1.81
CA GLY A 74 11.58 -17.50 3.25
C GLY A 74 10.09 -17.56 3.59
N VAL A 75 9.68 -18.58 4.34
CA VAL A 75 8.28 -18.84 4.71
C VAL A 75 8.15 -18.98 6.23
N SER A 76 7.15 -18.33 6.80
CA SER A 76 6.75 -18.52 8.19
C SER A 76 5.24 -18.72 8.25
N ALA A 77 4.81 -19.75 8.98
CA ALA A 77 3.41 -20.01 9.26
C ALA A 77 3.18 -19.72 10.73
N GLU A 78 2.16 -18.93 11.02
CA GLU A 78 1.86 -18.52 12.38
C GLU A 78 0.38 -18.69 12.72
N ARG A 79 0.12 -19.05 13.96
CA ARG A 79 -1.22 -19.15 14.52
C ARG A 79 -1.32 -18.27 15.76
N SER A 80 -2.24 -17.30 15.70
CA SER A 80 -2.71 -16.58 16.88
C SER A 80 -3.70 -17.45 17.65
N TYR A 81 -3.46 -17.66 18.94
CA TYR A 81 -4.34 -18.40 19.83
C TYR A 81 -4.62 -17.58 21.10
N PRO A 82 -5.55 -16.59 21.02
CA PRO A 82 -5.93 -15.74 22.13
C PRO A 82 -7.07 -16.39 22.94
N ARG A 83 -6.71 -17.21 23.92
CA ARG A 83 -7.66 -17.74 24.93
C ARG A 83 -7.37 -17.08 26.28
N ASN A 84 -7.30 -17.84 27.36
CA ASN A 84 -6.94 -17.35 28.69
C ASN A 84 -5.58 -16.62 28.69
N VAL A 85 -4.67 -17.07 27.82
CA VAL A 85 -3.40 -16.41 27.51
C VAL A 85 -3.27 -16.29 26.00
N ARG A 86 -2.65 -15.20 25.52
CA ARG A 86 -2.35 -15.00 24.11
C ARG A 86 -1.10 -15.79 23.74
N HIS A 87 -1.28 -16.89 23.01
CA HIS A 87 -0.19 -17.64 22.41
C HIS A 87 -0.01 -17.21 20.94
N ARG A 88 1.25 -17.13 20.50
CA ARG A 88 1.64 -17.04 19.09
C ARG A 88 2.48 -18.26 18.78
N ILE A 89 1.95 -19.16 17.96
CA ILE A 89 2.59 -20.41 17.58
C ILE A 89 3.20 -20.18 16.20
N SER A 90 4.47 -20.51 16.00
CA SER A 90 5.19 -20.33 14.75
C SER A 90 5.77 -21.65 14.26
N SER A 91 5.90 -21.79 12.94
CA SER A 91 6.56 -22.93 12.30
C SER A 91 8.08 -22.95 12.45
N HIS A 92 8.68 -21.92 13.06
CA HIS A 92 10.12 -21.88 13.34
C HIS A 92 10.40 -21.39 14.77
N LYS A 93 11.59 -21.68 15.27
CA LYS A 93 12.07 -21.10 16.53
C LYS A 93 12.47 -19.65 16.27
N ARG A 94 12.06 -18.75 17.15
CA ARG A 94 12.46 -17.33 17.13
C ARG A 94 13.44 -17.06 18.28
N LYS A 95 14.66 -16.68 17.92
CA LYS A 95 15.68 -16.17 18.82
C LYS A 95 15.36 -14.72 19.15
N ARG A 96 15.29 -14.39 20.45
CA ARG A 96 14.89 -13.05 20.92
C ARG A 96 16.04 -12.03 20.89
N ASP A 97 17.27 -12.51 20.82
CA ASP A 97 18.51 -11.73 20.67
C ASP A 97 18.76 -11.28 19.22
N ILE A 98 18.01 -11.80 18.25
CA ILE A 98 18.06 -11.39 16.84
C ILE A 98 16.88 -10.47 16.55
N ASN A 99 17.17 -9.19 16.26
CA ASN A 99 16.13 -8.20 15.98
C ASN A 99 15.49 -8.34 14.58
N CYS A 100 16.14 -9.07 13.66
CA CYS A 100 15.58 -9.33 12.34
C CYS A 100 14.49 -10.42 12.41
N PHE A 101 13.29 -10.13 11.95
CA PHE A 101 12.17 -11.07 11.98
C PHE A 101 12.18 -12.03 10.78
N ILE A 102 12.29 -11.51 9.56
CA ILE A 102 12.29 -12.24 8.28
C ILE A 102 13.52 -13.14 8.16
N CYS A 103 14.70 -12.71 8.66
CA CYS A 103 15.93 -13.51 8.61
C CYS A 103 15.79 -14.88 9.30
N GLN A 104 14.80 -15.03 10.19
CA GLN A 104 14.58 -16.24 10.97
C GLN A 104 13.53 -17.18 10.35
N PHE A 105 12.95 -16.84 9.20
CA PHE A 105 11.95 -17.66 8.52
C PHE A 105 12.52 -19.01 8.07
N ASN A 106 11.66 -20.02 7.93
CA ASN A 106 12.06 -21.28 7.33
C ASN A 106 12.45 -21.03 5.86
N LYS A 107 13.54 -21.67 5.41
CA LYS A 107 13.97 -21.64 4.02
C LYS A 107 13.38 -22.84 3.29
N VAL A 108 12.51 -22.57 2.31
CA VAL A 108 11.86 -23.59 1.49
C VAL A 108 12.43 -23.49 0.08
N THR A 109 13.06 -24.56 -0.38
CA THR A 109 13.69 -24.66 -1.70
C THR A 109 12.91 -25.63 -2.59
N GLY A 110 12.93 -25.41 -3.91
CA GLY A 110 12.27 -26.28 -4.89
C GLY A 110 11.27 -25.54 -5.78
N PHE A 111 11.15 -24.22 -5.63
CA PHE A 111 10.29 -23.41 -6.48
C PHE A 111 10.98 -23.13 -7.82
N GLN A 112 10.42 -23.61 -8.93
CA GLN A 112 10.98 -23.45 -10.27
C GLN A 112 9.86 -23.31 -11.30
N GLY A 113 10.13 -22.65 -12.43
CA GLY A 113 9.19 -22.59 -13.56
C GLY A 113 7.95 -21.70 -13.33
N MET A 114 7.96 -20.90 -12.27
CA MET A 114 6.87 -19.97 -11.95
C MET A 114 6.91 -18.78 -12.90
N LYS A 115 5.85 -18.59 -13.66
CA LYS A 115 5.69 -17.44 -14.56
C LYS A 115 4.63 -16.51 -13.98
N THR A 116 4.93 -15.22 -13.99
CA THR A 116 3.87 -14.22 -13.80
C THR A 116 3.12 -14.06 -15.11
N GLY A 117 1.79 -14.16 -15.07
CA GLY A 117 0.95 -13.72 -16.18
C GLY A 117 1.02 -12.21 -16.37
N LEU A 118 0.08 -11.65 -17.15
CA LEU A 118 -0.08 -10.21 -17.26
C LEU A 118 -0.42 -9.63 -15.87
N ASN A 119 0.52 -8.91 -15.27
CA ASN A 119 0.35 -8.22 -13.99
C ASN A 119 -0.03 -6.76 -14.26
N MET A 120 -1.25 -6.57 -14.76
CA MET A 120 -1.77 -5.24 -15.08
C MET A 120 -3.16 -5.10 -14.48
N GLU A 121 -3.38 -3.97 -13.81
CA GLU A 121 -4.63 -3.60 -13.18
C GLU A 121 -4.99 -2.19 -13.63
N ILE A 122 -6.24 -2.01 -14.04
CA ILE A 122 -6.77 -0.74 -14.54
C ILE A 122 -8.01 -0.44 -13.72
N ASP A 123 -8.03 0.75 -13.13
CA ASP A 123 -9.12 1.24 -12.30
C ASP A 123 -9.69 2.53 -12.92
N PRO A 124 -10.74 2.42 -13.75
CA PRO A 124 -11.42 3.58 -14.33
C PRO A 124 -12.43 4.17 -13.33
N THR A 125 -12.40 5.48 -13.17
CA THR A 125 -13.30 6.21 -12.27
C THR A 125 -14.11 7.27 -13.02
N LEU A 126 -15.31 7.55 -12.54
CA LEU A 126 -16.15 8.62 -13.06
C LEU A 126 -16.93 9.24 -11.91
N THR A 127 -16.57 10.47 -11.55
CA THR A 127 -17.35 11.26 -10.59
C THR A 127 -18.24 12.24 -11.33
N ALA A 128 -19.49 12.40 -10.89
CA ALA A 128 -20.38 13.40 -11.43
C ALA A 128 -21.06 14.17 -10.29
N ASN A 129 -21.08 15.49 -10.41
CA ASN A 129 -21.76 16.35 -9.45
C ASN A 129 -22.59 17.44 -10.16
N ARG A 130 -23.64 17.85 -9.47
CA ARG A 130 -24.50 18.97 -9.85
C ARG A 130 -24.85 19.73 -8.58
N THR A 131 -24.59 21.02 -8.58
CA THR A 131 -24.85 21.89 -7.41
C THR A 131 -26.00 22.82 -7.75
N ASP A 132 -27.18 22.51 -7.26
CA ASP A 132 -28.35 23.36 -7.44
C ASP A 132 -28.39 24.44 -6.37
N THR A 133 -28.74 25.66 -6.77
CA THR A 133 -28.77 26.81 -5.88
C THR A 133 -30.20 27.32 -5.76
N ARG A 134 -30.60 27.65 -4.54
CA ARG A 134 -31.82 28.43 -4.29
C ARG A 134 -31.39 29.77 -3.70
N THR A 135 -31.52 30.82 -4.51
CA THR A 135 -31.09 32.18 -4.18
C THR A 135 -31.98 32.79 -3.10
N ASP A 136 -33.29 32.58 -3.18
CA ASP A 136 -34.25 33.04 -2.18
C ASP A 136 -34.74 31.85 -1.32
N PHE A 137 -34.27 31.75 -0.07
CA PHE A 137 -34.68 30.71 0.89
C PHE A 137 -35.53 31.33 2.01
N PRO A 138 -36.72 30.77 2.34
CA PRO A 138 -37.26 29.49 1.92
C PRO A 138 -38.05 29.50 0.60
N SER A 139 -38.41 30.68 0.08
CA SER A 139 -39.30 30.89 -1.06
C SER A 139 -38.53 31.23 -2.34
N GLY A 140 -38.71 30.45 -3.41
CA GLY A 140 -38.06 30.65 -4.71
C GLY A 140 -37.87 29.32 -5.43
N ASP A 141 -37.74 29.36 -6.76
CA ASP A 141 -37.47 28.15 -7.55
C ASP A 141 -36.02 27.69 -7.36
N VAL A 142 -35.78 26.38 -7.49
CA VAL A 142 -34.43 25.83 -7.49
C VAL A 142 -33.81 26.07 -8.86
N GLU A 143 -32.71 26.81 -8.90
CA GLU A 143 -31.91 26.95 -10.12
C GLU A 143 -31.04 25.72 -10.29
N ASN A 144 -31.26 25.03 -11.40
CA ASN A 144 -30.48 23.86 -11.78
C ASN A 144 -29.04 24.30 -12.07
N GLY A 145 -28.09 23.78 -11.30
CA GLY A 145 -26.67 24.02 -11.52
C GLY A 145 -26.12 23.30 -12.74
N LYS A 146 -24.86 23.61 -13.06
CA LYS A 146 -24.14 22.91 -14.12
C LYS A 146 -23.80 21.48 -13.67
N PHE A 147 -24.07 20.53 -14.55
CA PHE A 147 -23.57 19.17 -14.42
C PHE A 147 -22.08 19.16 -14.74
N LYS A 148 -21.28 18.58 -13.86
CA LYS A 148 -19.85 18.38 -14.05
C LYS A 148 -19.55 16.89 -13.90
N ALA A 149 -18.76 16.36 -14.83
CA ALA A 149 -18.27 15.00 -14.82
C ALA A 149 -16.74 15.04 -14.86
N ASP A 150 -16.12 14.27 -13.99
CA ASP A 150 -14.68 14.17 -13.81
C ASP A 150 -14.29 12.70 -13.98
N PRO A 151 -13.93 12.24 -15.19
CA PRO A 151 -13.40 10.91 -15.42
C PRO A 151 -11.95 10.81 -14.92
N GLY A 152 -11.57 9.66 -14.43
CA GLY A 152 -10.22 9.32 -13.98
C GLY A 152 -9.85 7.91 -14.39
N ILE A 153 -8.55 7.63 -14.38
CA ILE A 153 -8.04 6.28 -14.61
C ILE A 153 -6.73 6.09 -13.86
N SER A 154 -6.62 4.98 -13.16
CA SER A 154 -5.38 4.51 -12.55
C SER A 154 -4.93 3.21 -13.21
N LEU A 155 -3.63 3.06 -13.36
CA LEU A 155 -2.97 1.90 -13.95
C LEU A 155 -1.87 1.45 -13.00
N ARG A 156 -1.87 0.16 -12.70
CA ARG A 156 -0.76 -0.54 -12.07
C ARG A 156 -0.26 -1.59 -13.03
N TRP A 157 1.02 -1.53 -13.39
CA TRP A 157 1.62 -2.47 -14.32
C TRP A 157 2.96 -3.00 -13.80
N GLY A 158 2.99 -4.28 -13.44
CA GLY A 158 4.21 -5.03 -13.20
C GLY A 158 4.89 -5.39 -14.50
N ILE A 159 5.67 -4.45 -15.06
CA ILE A 159 6.47 -4.62 -16.29
C ILE A 159 7.36 -5.85 -16.17
N THR A 160 7.98 -6.05 -15.00
CA THR A 160 8.58 -7.31 -14.60
C THR A 160 8.19 -7.60 -13.15
N PRO A 161 8.38 -8.82 -12.64
CA PRO A 161 8.10 -9.11 -11.22
C PRO A 161 8.94 -8.31 -10.23
N ASN A 162 9.99 -7.66 -10.71
CA ASN A 162 10.85 -6.79 -9.93
C ASN A 162 10.63 -5.30 -10.20
N LEU A 163 9.82 -4.91 -11.20
CA LEU A 163 9.63 -3.52 -11.64
C LEU A 163 8.15 -3.23 -11.89
N ILE A 164 7.61 -2.25 -11.16
CA ILE A 164 6.21 -1.82 -11.26
C ILE A 164 6.13 -0.35 -11.62
N LEU A 165 5.25 -0.06 -12.56
CA LEU A 165 4.80 1.26 -12.94
C LEU A 165 3.38 1.47 -12.37
N ASN A 166 3.22 2.47 -11.51
CA ASN A 166 1.93 3.01 -11.13
C ASN A 166 1.75 4.34 -11.85
N ALA A 167 0.64 4.54 -12.52
CA ALA A 167 0.32 5.78 -13.21
C ALA A 167 -1.15 6.13 -12.98
N ALA A 168 -1.46 7.42 -12.88
CA ALA A 168 -2.83 7.88 -12.75
C ALA A 168 -3.03 9.18 -13.52
N VAL A 169 -4.22 9.32 -14.10
CA VAL A 169 -4.73 10.56 -14.69
C VAL A 169 -6.04 10.89 -13.99
N ASN A 170 -6.08 12.07 -13.37
CA ASN A 170 -7.19 12.54 -12.55
C ASN A 170 -7.67 11.47 -11.53
N PRO A 171 -6.76 10.95 -10.68
CA PRO A 171 -7.11 9.95 -9.66
C PRO A 171 -8.24 10.44 -8.76
N ASP A 172 -9.19 9.56 -8.46
CA ASP A 172 -10.27 9.87 -7.53
C ASP A 172 -9.82 9.70 -6.08
N PHE A 173 -9.92 10.77 -5.29
CA PHE A 173 -9.66 10.74 -3.85
C PHE A 173 -10.93 10.96 -3.02
N SER A 174 -12.11 11.02 -3.64
CA SER A 174 -13.38 11.23 -2.95
C SER A 174 -13.74 10.09 -1.99
N GLN A 175 -13.23 8.90 -2.25
CA GLN A 175 -13.45 7.69 -1.44
C GLN A 175 -12.41 7.49 -0.34
N VAL A 176 -11.45 8.41 -0.20
CA VAL A 176 -10.38 8.29 0.78
C VAL A 176 -10.85 8.80 2.13
N GLU A 177 -10.51 8.07 3.19
CA GLU A 177 -10.81 8.49 4.57
C GLU A 177 -10.24 9.89 4.84
N ALA A 178 -11.06 10.76 5.45
CA ALA A 178 -10.60 12.06 5.87
C ALA A 178 -9.55 11.93 6.99
N ASP A 179 -8.56 12.83 6.98
CA ASP A 179 -7.53 12.84 8.01
C ASP A 179 -8.14 13.10 9.39
N VAL A 180 -7.70 12.32 10.38
CA VAL A 180 -8.05 12.56 11.77
C VAL A 180 -7.42 13.89 12.19
N LYS A 181 -8.22 14.87 12.56
CA LYS A 181 -7.72 16.18 13.02
C LYS A 181 -6.77 16.00 14.21
N GLU A 182 -5.50 16.34 14.03
CA GLU A 182 -4.55 16.46 15.13
C GLU A 182 -4.52 17.89 15.68
N LEU A 183 -4.41 18.03 17.00
CA LEU A 183 -4.23 19.31 17.66
C LEU A 183 -2.81 19.84 17.39
N GLU A 184 -2.72 20.96 16.67
CA GLU A 184 -1.48 21.61 16.25
C GLU A 184 -0.85 22.53 17.32
N ILE A 185 -1.41 22.57 18.52
CA ILE A 185 -1.01 23.52 19.56
C ILE A 185 0.42 23.19 20.05
N ASN A 186 1.33 24.16 19.89
CA ASN A 186 2.67 24.18 20.49
C ASN A 186 3.67 23.12 19.97
N ARG A 187 3.49 22.61 18.74
CA ARG A 187 4.44 21.67 18.12
C ARG A 187 5.52 22.42 17.33
N ARG A 188 6.77 21.94 17.42
CA ARG A 188 7.95 22.49 16.69
C ARG A 188 8.24 21.75 15.37
N TYR A 189 7.36 20.83 14.97
CA TYR A 189 7.51 19.98 13.81
C TYR A 189 6.17 19.86 13.06
N ALA A 190 6.23 19.65 11.74
CA ALA A 190 5.05 19.43 10.92
C ALA A 190 4.30 18.17 11.37
N ILE A 191 2.97 18.24 11.40
CA ILE A 191 2.14 17.08 11.71
C ILE A 191 2.21 16.11 10.54
N ARG A 192 2.57 14.86 10.85
CA ARG A 192 2.69 13.79 9.86
C ARG A 192 1.37 13.04 9.82
N TYR A 193 0.52 13.37 8.86
CA TYR A 193 -0.68 12.60 8.57
C TYR A 193 -0.30 11.33 7.80
N PRO A 194 -0.82 10.14 8.17
CA PRO A 194 -0.64 8.94 7.37
C PRO A 194 -1.22 9.17 5.98
N GLU A 195 -0.51 8.77 4.93
CA GLU A 195 -1.07 8.78 3.58
C GLU A 195 -2.17 7.71 3.48
N LYS A 196 -3.26 8.02 2.78
CA LYS A 196 -4.44 7.16 2.67
C LYS A 196 -4.89 6.95 1.24
N ARG A 197 -4.35 7.73 0.31
CA ARG A 197 -4.72 7.70 -1.10
C ARG A 197 -4.04 6.49 -1.79
N PRO A 198 -4.80 5.58 -2.41
CA PRO A 198 -4.27 4.33 -2.99
C PRO A 198 -3.06 4.53 -3.91
N PHE A 199 -3.14 5.54 -4.81
CA PHE A 199 -2.05 5.87 -5.71
C PHE A 199 -0.73 6.07 -4.97
N PHE A 200 -0.72 6.66 -3.78
CA PHE A 200 0.51 6.98 -3.04
C PHE A 200 0.99 5.85 -2.14
N LEU A 201 0.07 5.02 -1.63
CA LEU A 201 0.37 3.89 -0.75
C LEU A 201 1.21 2.81 -1.44
N GLU A 202 0.86 2.46 -2.68
CA GLU A 202 1.51 1.32 -3.31
C GLU A 202 3.00 1.58 -3.63
N GLY A 203 3.89 0.76 -3.09
CA GLY A 203 5.33 0.90 -3.30
C GLY A 203 5.94 2.10 -2.56
N ALA A 204 5.23 2.66 -1.58
CA ALA A 204 5.75 3.74 -0.72
C ALA A 204 7.02 3.31 0.03
N ASP A 205 7.15 2.02 0.35
CA ASP A 205 8.31 1.39 0.99
C ASP A 205 9.63 1.56 0.22
N PHE A 206 9.57 1.87 -1.08
CA PHE A 206 10.75 2.19 -1.90
C PHE A 206 11.28 3.61 -1.69
N PHE A 207 10.44 4.52 -1.20
CA PHE A 207 10.79 5.92 -0.94
C PHE A 207 11.09 6.19 0.53
N LEU A 208 10.89 5.19 1.39
CA LEU A 208 11.38 5.22 2.75
C LEU A 208 12.91 5.07 2.69
N THR A 209 13.60 6.18 2.87
CA THR A 209 15.06 6.22 2.99
C THR A 209 15.41 7.03 4.24
N PRO A 210 16.67 7.05 4.69
CA PRO A 210 17.09 7.90 5.80
C PRO A 210 16.79 9.39 5.59
N ILE A 211 16.60 9.81 4.34
CA ILE A 211 16.09 11.14 3.97
C ILE A 211 14.65 11.02 3.46
N GLU A 212 13.80 11.98 3.82
CA GLU A 212 12.42 12.05 3.32
C GLU A 212 12.41 12.59 1.89
N ALA A 213 12.73 11.72 0.91
CA ALA A 213 12.86 12.08 -0.49
C ALA A 213 11.50 12.39 -1.16
N VAL A 214 10.42 11.81 -0.65
CA VAL A 214 9.05 11.99 -1.18
C VAL A 214 8.11 12.25 0.00
N PHE A 215 7.54 13.45 0.04
CA PHE A 215 6.47 13.81 0.99
C PHE A 215 5.16 14.02 0.22
N THR A 216 4.33 12.98 0.18
CA THR A 216 3.14 12.91 -0.71
C THR A 216 2.10 13.99 -0.43
N ARG A 217 2.12 14.60 0.76
CA ARG A 217 1.22 15.69 1.15
C ARG A 217 1.54 17.04 0.51
N THR A 218 2.69 17.20 -0.15
CA THR A 218 2.90 18.35 -1.05
C THR A 218 2.04 18.25 -2.31
N VAL A 219 1.57 17.04 -2.63
CA VAL A 219 0.74 16.77 -3.80
C VAL A 219 -0.71 16.81 -3.35
N ALA A 220 -1.40 17.92 -3.63
CA ALA A 220 -2.75 18.21 -3.19
C ALA A 220 -3.82 17.73 -4.20
N ASP A 221 -3.70 18.12 -5.47
CA ASP A 221 -4.65 17.78 -6.55
C ASP A 221 -3.91 17.31 -7.83
N PRO A 222 -3.26 16.13 -7.78
CA PRO A 222 -2.51 15.60 -8.92
C PRO A 222 -3.44 15.36 -10.12
N TYR A 223 -3.18 16.06 -11.22
CA TYR A 223 -3.83 15.77 -12.49
C TYR A 223 -3.20 14.56 -13.17
N ILE A 224 -1.88 14.43 -13.10
CA ILE A 224 -1.15 13.27 -13.61
C ILE A 224 -0.13 12.86 -12.55
N GLY A 225 -0.01 11.58 -12.27
CA GLY A 225 1.00 11.03 -11.39
C GLY A 225 1.61 9.75 -11.95
N PHE A 226 2.89 9.55 -11.71
CA PHE A 226 3.53 8.27 -11.96
C PHE A 226 4.55 7.91 -10.87
N LYS A 227 4.67 6.61 -10.61
CA LYS A 227 5.69 6.02 -9.78
C LYS A 227 6.27 4.81 -10.48
N PHE A 228 7.58 4.75 -10.56
CA PHE A 228 8.31 3.59 -11.05
C PHE A 228 9.16 3.04 -9.92
N THR A 229 8.83 1.85 -9.44
CA THR A 229 9.48 1.25 -8.28
C THR A 229 9.93 -0.17 -8.57
N GLY A 230 11.05 -0.57 -7.99
CA GLY A 230 11.49 -1.94 -8.13
C GLY A 230 12.92 -2.22 -7.72
N LYS A 231 13.34 -3.47 -7.94
CA LYS A 231 14.68 -3.95 -7.64
C LYS A 231 15.44 -4.29 -8.92
N MET A 232 16.68 -3.83 -8.99
CA MET A 232 17.63 -4.20 -10.04
C MET A 232 18.91 -4.72 -9.40
N GLY A 233 19.08 -6.05 -9.42
CA GLY A 233 20.14 -6.73 -8.68
C GLY A 233 20.00 -6.49 -7.16
N LYS A 234 21.06 -5.93 -6.55
CA LYS A 234 21.09 -5.62 -5.10
C LYS A 234 20.49 -4.26 -4.74
N ASN A 235 20.14 -3.45 -5.74
CA ASN A 235 19.71 -2.07 -5.56
C ASN A 235 18.19 -1.96 -5.68
N ALA A 236 17.60 -1.09 -4.84
CA ALA A 236 16.22 -0.64 -4.99
C ALA A 236 16.21 0.70 -5.74
N LEU A 237 15.26 0.88 -6.65
CA LEU A 237 15.03 2.11 -7.41
C LEU A 237 13.60 2.57 -7.13
N GLY A 238 13.43 3.87 -6.91
CA GLY A 238 12.14 4.54 -6.87
C GLY A 238 12.24 5.87 -7.62
N ILE A 239 11.34 6.09 -8.58
CA ILE A 239 11.13 7.37 -9.26
C ILE A 239 9.68 7.76 -9.02
N PHE A 240 9.46 9.01 -8.60
CA PHE A 240 8.16 9.57 -8.31
C PHE A 240 8.02 10.90 -9.05
N GLY A 241 6.90 11.13 -9.73
CA GLY A 241 6.62 12.40 -10.39
C GLY A 241 5.13 12.67 -10.48
N THR A 242 4.74 13.92 -10.25
CA THR A 242 3.35 14.36 -10.32
C THR A 242 3.25 15.75 -10.95
N PHE A 243 2.20 15.95 -11.74
CA PHE A 243 1.76 17.26 -12.19
C PHE A 243 0.49 17.63 -11.41
N ASP A 244 0.61 18.60 -10.52
CA ASP A 244 -0.44 19.03 -9.61
C ASP A 244 -1.18 20.26 -10.17
N ARG A 245 -2.50 20.31 -10.04
CA ARG A 245 -3.29 21.50 -10.37
C ARG A 245 -3.12 22.60 -9.33
N LEU A 246 -2.80 22.22 -8.10
CA LEU A 246 -2.57 23.10 -6.97
C LEU A 246 -1.10 23.00 -6.53
N ASN A 247 -0.32 24.06 -6.74
CA ASN A 247 1.05 24.09 -6.26
C ASN A 247 1.10 24.38 -4.76
N ASN A 248 1.17 23.34 -3.93
CA ASN A 248 1.48 23.44 -2.51
C ASN A 248 2.91 23.00 -2.23
N LEU A 249 3.84 23.95 -2.07
CA LEU A 249 5.21 23.64 -1.69
C LEU A 249 5.34 23.53 -0.17
N LEU A 250 5.21 22.31 0.36
CA LEU A 250 5.47 22.00 1.76
C LEU A 250 6.83 21.31 1.89
N LEU A 251 7.88 22.06 2.21
CA LEU A 251 9.18 21.46 2.46
C LEU A 251 9.21 20.86 3.88
N PRO A 252 9.47 19.54 4.03
CA PRO A 252 9.69 18.95 5.35
C PRO A 252 10.98 19.52 5.94
N SER A 253 10.83 20.55 6.77
CA SER A 253 11.91 21.22 7.49
C SER A 253 11.47 21.46 8.93
N ASN A 254 12.44 21.51 9.85
CA ASN A 254 12.21 21.95 11.23
C ASN A 254 11.96 23.47 11.33
N GLN A 255 11.93 24.19 10.21
CA GLN A 255 11.67 25.61 10.14
C GLN A 255 10.52 25.89 9.17
N ARG A 256 9.50 26.62 9.66
CA ARG A 256 8.44 27.20 8.83
C ARG A 256 9.09 28.10 7.78
N ILE A 257 8.83 27.85 6.51
CA ILE A 257 9.15 28.79 5.44
C ILE A 257 7.83 29.47 5.06
N THR A 258 7.67 30.73 5.45
CA THR A 258 6.58 31.58 4.99
C THR A 258 7.03 32.20 3.66
N PHE A 259 6.31 31.93 2.58
CA PHE A 259 6.48 32.69 1.34
C PHE A 259 5.41 33.77 1.30
N ASP A 260 5.81 35.02 1.52
CA ASP A 260 5.02 36.18 1.13
C ASP A 260 5.23 36.38 -0.37
N PHE A 261 4.18 36.09 -1.16
CA PHE A 261 4.13 36.56 -2.54
C PHE A 261 3.61 37.99 -2.50
N ALA A 262 4.47 38.94 -2.91
CA ALA A 262 4.12 40.33 -3.20
C ALA A 262 3.41 40.44 -4.56
#